data_AF-A0A7V3AFF6-F1
#
_entry.id   AF-A0A7V3AFF6-F1
#
_cell.length_a   1.000
_cell.length_b   1.000
_cell.length_c   1.000
_cell.angle_alpha   90.00
_cell.angle_beta   90.00
_cell.angle_gamma   90.00
#
_symmetry.space_group_name_H-M   'P 1'
#
loop_
_entity.id
_entity.type
_entity.pdbx_description
1 polymer ?
#
loop_
_entity_poly.entity_id
_entity_poly.type
_entity_poly.pdbx_seq_one_letter_code
_entity_poly.pdbx_strand_id
1 'polypeptide(L)'
;MNIIYCEQCGKKIPPEDVDSGAAQVLDEDYVLCATCRPLPAAAPASPPVRSAATGSGSRIRAASGSRLRAEPASAGRLRAASASRIKPARRSGSRIEPAEPQEEEVRGSALRKAAAPADSRKKILLLIGGIGLVVVLFAAVFLLNQRGARPASETSAAPSAPPAATPSAFAVPTLPDLPELPKPPKEDDYDPRGMTASTKLAAARQYAAAKPEDVWGYHARLDDLVKNFDGTPAAEEAKKLLADVKLPPGPPPSAAPVQPPAAPAADHKKPAAPAPTAAAQPAAPKPEPAKPQPAKPVQENILMEFDFTQGSSLGWKAEKGLESFAFGKDGLATSVTASDASMILGNMNLNTALVTHVSFRIKSDKAGETRVGYTTSKGAKFEMNDAPSVKCLGDNQWREYLVKLSGLKNYEGQLRSLRLAPINGEGGVGAKIEMRWIRLVSRE
;
A
#
# COMPACT_ATOMS: atom_id res chain seq x y z
N MET A 1 32.84 22.48 -8.62
CA MET A 1 31.54 23.19 -8.57
C MET A 1 30.56 22.30 -9.29
N ASN A 2 29.55 21.77 -8.60
CA ASN A 2 28.55 20.93 -9.26
C ASN A 2 27.64 21.82 -10.12
N ILE A 3 27.35 21.38 -11.35
CA ILE A 3 26.40 22.07 -12.22
C ILE A 3 25.01 21.52 -11.90
N ILE A 4 24.17 22.36 -11.29
CA ILE A 4 22.81 22.00 -10.89
C ILE A 4 21.86 22.33 -12.06
N TYR A 5 20.91 21.44 -12.32
CA TYR A 5 19.88 21.60 -13.35
C TYR A 5 18.49 21.55 -12.73
N CYS A 6 17.55 22.30 -13.32
CA CYS A 6 16.17 22.27 -12.90
C CYS A 6 15.52 20.95 -13.32
N GLU A 7 15.02 20.17 -12.36
CA GLU A 7 14.40 18.85 -12.62
C GLU A 7 13.25 18.93 -13.64
N GLN A 8 12.40 19.97 -13.54
CA GLN A 8 11.19 20.07 -14.35
C GLN A 8 11.42 20.61 -15.78
N CYS A 9 12.48 21.40 -16.04
CA CYS A 9 12.71 22.02 -17.35
C CYS A 9 14.12 21.83 -17.93
N GLY A 10 15.03 21.15 -17.24
CA GLY A 10 16.40 20.89 -17.68
C GLY A 10 17.30 22.12 -17.79
N LYS A 11 16.84 23.32 -17.42
CA LYS A 11 17.68 24.53 -17.45
C LYS A 11 18.73 24.47 -16.34
N LYS A 12 19.99 24.75 -16.70
CA LYS A 12 21.07 24.98 -15.73
C LYS A 12 20.69 26.11 -14.77
N ILE A 13 20.83 25.87 -13.47
CA ILE A 13 20.58 26.84 -12.41
C ILE A 13 21.91 27.51 -12.04
N PRO A 14 22.01 28.84 -12.03
CA PRO A 14 23.18 29.54 -11.51
C PRO A 14 23.39 29.25 -10.01
N PRO A 15 24.63 29.10 -9.50
CA PRO A 15 24.87 28.93 -8.07
C PRO A 15 24.22 30.03 -7.22
N GLU A 16 24.26 31.28 -7.70
CA GLU A 16 23.64 32.43 -7.05
C GLU A 16 22.11 32.33 -6.90
N ASP A 17 21.40 31.59 -7.76
CA ASP A 17 19.96 31.32 -7.60
C ASP A 17 19.70 30.31 -6.47
N VAL A 18 20.63 29.38 -6.23
CA VAL A 18 20.55 28.42 -5.13
C VAL A 18 20.89 29.10 -3.81
N ASP A 19 22.00 29.84 -3.77
CA ASP A 19 22.48 30.56 -2.59
C ASP A 19 21.50 31.66 -2.13
N SER A 20 20.78 32.30 -3.07
CA SER A 20 19.74 33.30 -2.76
C SER A 20 18.36 32.70 -2.44
N GLY A 21 18.15 31.39 -2.63
CA GLY A 21 16.84 30.74 -2.47
C GLY A 21 15.81 31.11 -3.55
N ALA A 22 16.23 31.71 -4.66
CA ALA A 22 15.40 31.94 -5.84
C ALA A 22 15.02 30.61 -6.50
N ALA A 23 15.98 29.68 -6.58
CA ALA A 23 15.75 28.27 -6.86
C ALA A 23 15.31 27.53 -5.58
N GLN A 24 14.34 26.63 -5.71
CA GLN A 24 13.87 25.78 -4.62
C GLN A 24 14.63 24.46 -4.63
N VAL A 25 15.50 24.26 -3.66
CA VAL A 25 16.11 22.96 -3.36
C VAL A 25 15.05 22.04 -2.75
N LEU A 26 14.87 20.85 -3.33
CA LEU A 26 13.95 19.81 -2.86
C LEU A 26 14.67 18.74 -2.05
N ASP A 27 15.86 18.30 -2.50
CA ASP A 27 16.83 17.53 -1.71
C ASP A 27 18.28 17.85 -2.15
N GLU A 28 19.25 17.00 -1.79
CA GLU A 28 20.68 17.18 -2.08
C GLU A 28 21.01 17.22 -3.60
N ASP A 29 20.18 16.59 -4.44
CA ASP A 29 20.39 16.49 -5.91
C ASP A 29 19.28 17.19 -6.73
N TYR A 30 18.05 17.34 -6.20
CA TYR A 30 16.92 17.94 -6.92
C TYR A 30 16.68 19.41 -6.59
N VAL A 31 16.66 20.26 -7.62
CA VAL A 31 16.38 21.70 -7.51
C VAL A 31 15.39 22.14 -8.60
N LEU A 32 14.47 23.05 -8.27
CA LEU A 32 13.59 23.72 -9.21
C LEU A 32 14.02 25.19 -9.40
N CYS A 33 14.15 25.64 -10.65
CA CYS A 33 14.42 27.05 -10.93
C CYS A 33 13.24 27.95 -10.56
N ALA A 34 13.48 29.26 -10.43
CA ALA A 34 12.47 30.24 -10.04
C ALA A 34 11.19 30.24 -10.92
N THR A 35 11.29 29.81 -12.19
CA THR A 35 10.13 29.69 -13.11
C THR A 35 9.32 28.41 -12.93
N CYS A 36 9.96 27.32 -12.50
CA CYS A 36 9.34 26.01 -12.30
C CYS A 36 8.82 25.81 -10.87
N ARG A 37 9.35 26.60 -9.93
CA ARG A 37 8.86 26.65 -8.55
C ARG A 37 7.34 26.93 -8.55
N PRO A 38 6.51 26.09 -7.89
CA PRO A 38 5.11 26.44 -7.69
C PRO A 38 5.04 27.71 -6.84
N LEU A 39 4.39 28.75 -7.36
CA LEU A 39 4.16 29.98 -6.63
C LEU A 39 3.48 29.64 -5.30
N PRO A 40 4.03 30.05 -4.14
CA PRO A 40 3.38 29.79 -2.87
C PRO A 40 2.00 30.42 -2.90
N ALA A 41 0.96 29.62 -2.64
CA ALA A 41 -0.41 30.10 -2.61
C ALA A 41 -0.48 31.32 -1.67
N ALA A 42 -0.91 32.46 -2.21
CA ALA A 42 -0.85 33.74 -1.51
C ALA A 42 -1.48 33.58 -0.12
N ALA A 43 -0.68 33.83 0.92
CA ALA A 43 -1.09 33.56 2.29
C ALA A 43 -2.45 34.26 2.57
N PRO A 44 -3.45 33.55 3.09
CA PRO A 44 -4.77 34.14 3.33
C PRO A 44 -4.59 35.34 4.27
N ALA A 45 -5.03 36.51 3.83
CA ALA A 45 -4.85 37.76 4.54
C ALA A 45 -5.33 37.62 6.00
N SER A 46 -4.43 37.80 6.95
CA SER A 46 -4.71 37.59 8.37
C SER A 46 -5.90 38.45 8.79
N PRO A 47 -6.97 37.86 9.37
CA PRO A 47 -8.11 38.65 9.84
C PRO A 47 -7.66 39.60 10.95
N PRO A 48 -8.20 40.83 11.00
CA PRO A 48 -7.77 41.83 11.98
C PRO A 48 -8.03 41.35 13.41
N VAL A 49 -6.97 41.35 14.23
CA VAL A 49 -7.02 40.96 15.64
C VAL A 49 -7.92 41.93 16.40
N ARG A 50 -9.13 41.48 16.76
CA ARG A 50 -9.98 42.18 17.72
C ARG A 50 -9.60 41.75 19.13
N SER A 51 -8.98 42.66 19.87
CA SER A 51 -8.73 42.51 21.30
C SER A 51 -10.05 42.35 22.06
N ALA A 52 -10.27 41.19 22.68
CA ALA A 52 -11.41 40.94 23.55
C ALA A 52 -11.07 41.32 25.00
N ALA A 53 -11.88 42.21 25.59
CA ALA A 53 -11.70 42.69 26.95
C ALA A 53 -12.22 41.71 28.01
N THR A 54 -11.78 41.94 29.25
CA THR A 54 -12.10 41.20 30.47
C THR A 54 -13.54 41.37 30.97
N GLY A 55 -14.10 40.30 31.56
CA GLY A 55 -15.38 40.27 32.28
C GLY A 55 -15.77 38.80 32.57
N SER A 56 -15.51 38.20 33.73
CA SER A 56 -15.96 38.51 35.10
C SER A 56 -17.43 38.13 35.39
N GLY A 57 -17.61 36.93 35.93
CA GLY A 57 -18.58 36.59 36.98
C GLY A 57 -20.08 36.47 36.64
N SER A 58 -20.65 35.28 36.85
CA SER A 58 -21.68 35.10 37.90
C SER A 58 -21.94 33.62 38.23
N ARG A 59 -22.41 33.34 39.45
CA ARG A 59 -22.89 32.03 39.93
C ARG A 59 -24.41 31.93 39.68
N ILE A 60 -25.00 30.72 39.71
CA ILE A 60 -26.10 30.33 40.64
C ILE A 60 -26.72 28.94 40.38
N ARG A 61 -26.84 28.19 41.49
CA ARG A 61 -27.78 27.09 41.85
C ARG A 61 -27.90 25.80 41.02
N ALA A 62 -27.64 24.70 41.71
CA ALA A 62 -28.32 23.42 41.54
C ALA A 62 -29.78 23.47 42.02
N ALA A 63 -30.60 22.55 41.50
CA ALA A 63 -31.88 22.13 42.10
C ALA A 63 -32.11 20.65 41.82
N SER A 64 -32.62 19.92 42.82
CA SER A 64 -32.76 18.45 42.80
C SER A 64 -34.23 18.01 42.73
N GLY A 65 -34.46 16.79 42.25
CA GLY A 65 -35.74 16.07 42.35
C GLY A 65 -36.71 16.30 41.17
N SER A 66 -37.75 15.48 40.97
CA SER A 66 -38.10 14.19 41.61
C SER A 66 -39.14 13.48 40.73
N ARG A 67 -39.08 12.13 40.71
CA ARG A 67 -40.14 11.12 40.42
C ARG A 67 -41.42 11.59 39.67
N LEU A 68 -41.85 10.83 38.65
CA LEU A 68 -43.01 9.92 38.77
C LEU A 68 -43.25 9.04 37.52
N ARG A 69 -44.03 7.98 37.73
CA ARG A 69 -44.48 6.94 36.78
C ARG A 69 -45.31 7.51 35.62
N ALA A 70 -45.27 6.82 34.47
CA ALA A 70 -46.44 6.12 33.93
C ALA A 70 -46.06 5.15 32.78
N GLU A 71 -46.21 3.85 33.02
CA GLU A 71 -46.60 2.88 31.98
C GLU A 71 -48.15 2.81 32.04
N PRO A 72 -48.87 2.45 30.95
CA PRO A 72 -49.09 1.01 30.71
C PRO A 72 -49.27 0.56 29.23
N ALA A 73 -49.10 -0.76 29.00
CA ALA A 73 -49.97 -1.72 28.26
C ALA A 73 -50.85 -1.25 27.06
N SER A 74 -51.25 -2.05 26.05
CA SER A 74 -50.94 -3.38 25.46
C SER A 74 -51.83 -3.53 24.18
N ALA A 75 -51.90 -4.56 23.34
CA ALA A 75 -51.34 -5.92 23.20
C ALA A 75 -51.18 -6.21 21.67
N GLY A 76 -51.00 -7.42 21.10
CA GLY A 76 -50.91 -8.81 21.58
C GLY A 76 -50.26 -9.71 20.50
N ARG A 77 -49.68 -10.88 20.83
CA ARG A 77 -50.32 -12.23 20.84
C ARG A 77 -50.83 -12.65 19.45
N LEU A 78 -50.48 -13.80 18.83
CA LEU A 78 -50.09 -15.17 19.24
C LEU A 78 -49.18 -15.81 18.13
N ARG A 79 -48.60 -17.04 18.16
CA ARG A 79 -48.63 -18.24 19.03
C ARG A 79 -47.44 -19.18 18.71
N ALA A 80 -47.02 -20.00 19.69
CA ALA A 80 -46.59 -21.42 19.62
C ALA A 80 -45.60 -21.94 18.52
N ALA A 81 -44.76 -22.95 18.74
CA ALA A 81 -44.29 -23.64 19.96
C ALA A 81 -43.13 -24.61 19.58
N SER A 82 -42.24 -24.93 20.53
CA SER A 82 -41.73 -26.30 20.81
C SER A 82 -40.66 -26.25 21.90
N ALA A 83 -40.58 -27.30 22.73
CA ALA A 83 -39.69 -27.35 23.88
C ALA A 83 -38.63 -28.45 23.73
N SER A 84 -37.39 -28.15 24.13
CA SER A 84 -36.38 -29.17 24.44
C SER A 84 -35.65 -28.80 25.74
N ARG A 85 -35.78 -29.68 26.74
CA ARG A 85 -35.32 -29.49 28.12
C ARG A 85 -33.86 -29.96 28.27
N ILE A 86 -32.91 -29.05 28.50
CA ILE A 86 -31.52 -29.40 28.85
C ILE A 86 -31.17 -28.80 30.23
N LYS A 87 -30.54 -29.62 31.09
CA LYS A 87 -30.16 -29.27 32.47
C LYS A 87 -28.83 -28.47 32.48
N PRO A 88 -28.70 -27.36 33.22
CA PRO A 88 -27.40 -26.77 33.51
C PRO A 88 -26.70 -27.53 34.66
N ALA A 89 -25.38 -27.74 34.51
CA ALA A 89 -24.55 -28.39 35.53
C ALA A 89 -24.04 -27.40 36.60
N ARG A 90 -23.69 -27.96 37.77
CA ARG A 90 -23.18 -27.29 38.98
C ARG A 90 -22.21 -26.12 38.71
N ARG A 91 -22.51 -24.96 39.30
CA ARG A 91 -21.48 -23.99 39.71
C ARG A 91 -20.75 -24.52 40.95
N SER A 92 -19.44 -24.67 40.87
CA SER A 92 -18.57 -24.69 42.06
C SER A 92 -18.11 -23.26 42.35
N GLY A 93 -18.22 -22.81 43.59
CA GLY A 93 -17.83 -21.46 43.98
C GLY A 93 -16.38 -21.38 44.47
N SER A 94 -15.71 -20.27 44.18
CA SER A 94 -14.55 -19.79 44.93
C SER A 94 -14.86 -18.39 45.45
N ARG A 95 -15.04 -18.30 46.77
CA ARG A 95 -15.28 -17.08 47.53
C ARG A 95 -13.98 -16.27 47.58
N ILE A 96 -14.03 -15.00 47.17
CA ILE A 96 -12.95 -14.03 47.43
C ILE A 96 -13.61 -12.87 48.19
N GLU A 97 -13.05 -12.53 49.35
CA GLU A 97 -13.53 -11.44 50.20
C GLU A 97 -13.13 -10.07 49.65
N PRO A 98 -13.96 -9.03 49.83
CA PRO A 98 -13.57 -7.65 49.59
C PRO A 98 -12.85 -7.10 50.84
N ALA A 99 -11.61 -6.65 50.68
CA ALA A 99 -10.92 -5.86 51.70
C ALA A 99 -11.29 -4.37 51.56
N GLU A 100 -11.49 -3.69 52.70
CA GLU A 100 -11.78 -2.26 52.79
C GLU A 100 -10.61 -1.36 52.34
N PRO A 101 -10.88 -0.11 51.94
CA PRO A 101 -9.87 0.92 51.79
C PRO A 101 -9.51 1.52 53.15
N GLN A 102 -8.23 1.85 53.38
CA GLN A 102 -7.83 2.78 54.44
C GLN A 102 -7.20 4.04 53.85
N GLU A 103 -7.66 5.19 54.35
CA GLU A 103 -7.00 6.49 54.23
C GLU A 103 -6.12 6.73 55.46
N GLU A 104 -4.85 7.07 55.26
CA GLU A 104 -3.99 7.90 56.14
C GLU A 104 -2.79 8.30 55.25
N GLU A 105 -2.46 9.56 55.01
CA GLU A 105 -2.08 10.69 55.87
C GLU A 105 -0.53 10.92 55.91
N VAL A 106 -0.11 11.95 55.16
CA VAL A 106 0.88 13.01 55.47
C VAL A 106 2.31 12.68 56.01
N ARG A 107 3.32 13.35 55.40
CA ARG A 107 4.74 13.56 55.83
C ARG A 107 5.60 12.27 55.94
N GLY A 108 6.82 12.17 55.42
CA GLY A 108 7.88 13.16 55.23
C GLY A 108 9.21 12.56 55.72
N SER A 109 10.32 12.93 55.08
CA SER A 109 11.71 12.81 55.59
C SER A 109 12.43 11.45 55.64
N ALA A 110 13.38 11.33 54.70
CA ALA A 110 14.80 10.97 54.91
C ALA A 110 15.27 9.50 55.17
N LEU A 111 16.34 9.16 54.45
CA LEU A 111 17.49 8.32 54.86
C LEU A 111 17.23 6.89 55.40
N ARG A 112 17.52 5.85 54.57
CA ARG A 112 18.74 5.00 54.73
C ARG A 112 18.86 3.79 53.80
N LYS A 113 20.13 3.39 53.62
CA LYS A 113 20.70 2.05 53.37
C LYS A 113 20.45 1.34 52.04
N ALA A 114 21.57 1.08 51.36
CA ALA A 114 21.71 0.08 50.31
C ALA A 114 21.52 -1.35 50.85
N ALA A 115 20.96 -2.23 50.01
CA ALA A 115 20.93 -3.67 50.20
C ALA A 115 21.61 -4.35 48.99
N ALA A 116 22.33 -5.45 49.24
CA ALA A 116 23.15 -6.12 48.21
C ALA A 116 22.31 -7.01 47.27
N PRO A 117 22.72 -7.20 46.00
CA PRO A 117 22.03 -8.08 45.07
C PRO A 117 22.45 -9.54 45.25
N ALA A 118 21.48 -10.40 45.53
CA ALA A 118 21.61 -11.86 45.43
C ALA A 118 20.60 -12.44 44.42
N ASP A 119 20.95 -13.60 43.85
CA ASP A 119 20.08 -14.50 43.06
C ASP A 119 19.82 -14.17 41.56
N SER A 120 20.83 -13.69 40.82
CA SER A 120 20.79 -13.69 39.33
C SER A 120 21.37 -14.97 38.69
N ARG A 121 22.25 -15.71 39.38
CA ARG A 121 23.05 -16.80 38.78
C ARG A 121 22.24 -18.05 38.38
N LYS A 122 21.11 -18.34 39.03
CA LYS A 122 20.28 -19.52 38.72
C LYS A 122 19.52 -19.40 37.40
N LYS A 123 19.14 -18.18 36.97
CA LYS A 123 18.39 -17.96 35.72
C LYS A 123 19.26 -18.15 34.45
N ILE A 124 20.56 -17.86 34.55
CA ILE A 124 21.50 -17.98 33.42
C ILE A 124 21.77 -19.45 33.08
N LEU A 125 21.90 -20.32 34.09
CA LEU A 125 22.13 -21.77 33.86
C LEU A 125 20.96 -22.47 33.17
N LEU A 126 19.71 -22.07 33.45
CA LEU A 126 18.52 -22.61 32.78
C LEU A 126 18.44 -22.22 31.29
N LEU A 127 18.88 -21.00 30.94
CA LEU A 127 18.91 -20.53 29.55
C LEU A 127 19.96 -21.26 28.70
N ILE A 128 21.15 -21.50 29.25
CA ILE A 128 22.24 -22.21 28.54
C ILE A 128 21.87 -23.67 28.30
N GLY A 129 21.24 -24.35 29.27
CA GLY A 129 20.79 -25.73 29.12
C GLY A 129 19.72 -25.92 28.04
N GLY A 130 18.78 -24.98 27.91
CA GLY A 130 17.71 -25.05 26.91
C GLY A 130 18.21 -24.95 25.47
N ILE A 131 19.19 -24.07 25.20
CA ILE A 131 19.73 -23.85 23.85
C ILE A 131 20.50 -25.08 23.35
N GLY A 132 21.27 -25.74 24.22
CA GLY A 132 22.03 -26.95 23.87
C GLY A 132 21.14 -28.09 23.34
N LEU A 133 19.98 -28.32 23.99
CA LEU A 133 19.04 -29.37 23.58
C LEU A 133 18.46 -29.13 22.17
N VAL A 134 18.13 -27.87 21.84
CA VAL A 134 17.57 -27.50 20.53
C VAL A 134 18.59 -27.70 19.40
N VAL A 135 19.86 -27.37 19.63
CA VAL A 135 20.93 -27.57 18.64
C VAL A 135 21.17 -29.06 18.36
N VAL A 136 21.16 -29.90 19.39
CA VAL A 136 21.31 -31.37 19.23
C VAL A 136 20.12 -31.97 18.46
N LEU A 137 18.88 -31.52 18.73
CA LEU A 137 17.70 -31.95 17.97
C LEU A 137 17.77 -31.56 16.49
N PHE A 138 18.20 -30.33 16.18
CA PHE A 138 18.37 -29.89 14.79
C PHE A 138 19.44 -30.70 14.05
N ALA A 139 20.59 -30.99 14.69
CA ALA A 139 21.63 -31.83 14.12
C ALA A 139 21.15 -33.26 13.82
N ALA A 140 20.35 -33.84 14.73
CA ALA A 140 19.77 -35.17 14.54
C ALA A 140 18.79 -35.22 13.35
N VAL A 141 17.90 -34.23 13.21
CA VAL A 141 16.98 -34.14 12.06
C VAL A 141 17.73 -33.93 10.74
N PHE A 142 18.78 -33.12 10.73
CA PHE A 142 19.60 -32.89 9.54
C PHE A 142 20.33 -34.17 9.08
N LEU A 143 20.90 -34.93 10.01
CA LEU A 143 21.55 -36.22 9.72
C LEU A 143 20.57 -37.30 9.25
N LEU A 144 19.32 -37.29 9.73
CA LEU A 144 18.27 -38.20 9.25
C LEU A 144 17.86 -37.88 7.80
N ASN A 145 17.74 -36.60 7.44
CA ASN A 145 17.40 -36.21 6.07
C ASN A 145 18.49 -36.55 5.04
N GLN A 146 19.78 -36.50 5.40
CA GLN A 146 20.86 -36.85 4.47
C GLN A 146 20.89 -38.33 4.06
N ARG A 147 20.27 -39.23 4.83
CA ARG A 147 20.19 -40.67 4.48
C ARG A 147 19.16 -41.02 3.40
N GLY A 148 18.39 -40.05 2.89
CA GLY A 148 17.39 -40.27 1.85
C GLY A 148 17.93 -40.30 0.40
N ALA A 149 19.14 -39.78 0.16
CA ALA A 149 19.70 -39.66 -1.19
C ALA A 149 20.34 -40.97 -1.68
N ARG A 150 19.53 -41.87 -2.27
CA ARG A 150 20.05 -43.02 -3.04
C ARG A 150 20.63 -42.52 -4.39
N PRO A 151 21.90 -42.80 -4.71
CA PRO A 151 22.37 -42.69 -6.08
C PRO A 151 21.77 -43.84 -6.92
N ALA A 152 21.16 -43.50 -8.05
CA ALA A 152 20.71 -44.50 -9.02
C ALA A 152 21.86 -44.85 -9.96
N SER A 153 22.28 -46.11 -9.91
CA SER A 153 23.21 -46.70 -10.87
C SER A 153 22.62 -48.03 -11.33
N GLU A 154 22.29 -48.17 -12.62
CA GLU A 154 22.41 -49.49 -13.24
C GLU A 154 22.74 -49.41 -14.74
N THR A 155 23.95 -49.89 -15.01
CA THR A 155 24.61 -50.10 -16.29
C THR A 155 23.84 -51.08 -17.17
N SER A 156 23.78 -50.81 -18.48
CA SER A 156 23.58 -51.85 -19.50
C SER A 156 24.86 -51.98 -20.33
N ALA A 157 25.30 -53.21 -20.59
CA ALA A 157 26.63 -53.50 -21.15
C ALA A 157 26.58 -53.83 -22.65
N ALA A 158 27.61 -53.40 -23.39
CA ALA A 158 27.87 -53.78 -24.77
C ALA A 158 29.41 -53.85 -25.01
N PRO A 159 29.90 -54.59 -26.02
CA PRO A 159 31.18 -55.31 -25.92
C PRO A 159 32.43 -54.57 -26.43
N SER A 160 33.58 -55.13 -26.05
CA SER A 160 34.94 -54.68 -26.35
C SER A 160 35.28 -54.55 -27.85
N ALA A 161 36.04 -53.50 -28.19
CA ALA A 161 36.63 -53.26 -29.51
C ALA A 161 38.05 -52.61 -29.34
N PRO A 162 38.89 -52.56 -30.39
CA PRO A 162 40.37 -52.65 -30.27
C PRO A 162 41.10 -51.34 -29.89
N PRO A 163 42.41 -51.41 -29.55
CA PRO A 163 43.13 -50.29 -28.94
C PRO A 163 43.59 -49.19 -29.92
N ALA A 164 43.62 -47.96 -29.38
CA ALA A 164 44.50 -46.85 -29.72
C ALA A 164 44.65 -46.44 -31.20
N ALA A 165 43.87 -45.42 -31.59
CA ALA A 165 44.32 -44.43 -32.56
C ALA A 165 44.57 -43.10 -31.81
N THR A 166 45.77 -42.53 -31.97
CA THR A 166 46.16 -41.25 -31.37
C THR A 166 45.24 -40.14 -31.85
N PRO A 167 44.62 -39.30 -30.98
CA PRO A 167 43.84 -38.16 -31.43
C PRO A 167 44.76 -37.16 -32.12
N SER A 168 44.58 -37.03 -33.43
CA SER A 168 45.26 -36.02 -34.24
C SER A 168 44.92 -34.62 -33.71
N ALA A 169 45.87 -33.69 -33.81
CA ALA A 169 45.70 -32.33 -33.30
C ALA A 169 44.52 -31.63 -34.02
N PHE A 170 43.39 -31.50 -33.34
CA PHE A 170 42.30 -30.65 -33.80
C PHE A 170 42.80 -29.20 -33.78
N ALA A 171 42.93 -28.62 -34.98
CA ALA A 171 43.15 -27.19 -35.12
C ALA A 171 42.00 -26.46 -34.40
N VAL A 172 42.35 -25.73 -33.34
CA VAL A 172 41.39 -24.89 -32.62
C VAL A 172 40.84 -23.88 -33.64
N PRO A 173 39.52 -23.87 -33.94
CA PRO A 173 38.97 -22.88 -34.83
C PRO A 173 39.21 -21.51 -34.18
N THR A 174 39.92 -20.64 -34.88
CA THR A 174 40.18 -19.27 -34.44
C THR A 174 38.84 -18.62 -34.13
N LEU A 175 38.61 -18.34 -32.84
CA LEU A 175 37.40 -17.67 -32.40
C LEU A 175 37.36 -16.31 -33.11
N PRO A 176 36.30 -15.96 -33.86
CA PRO A 176 36.21 -14.65 -34.47
C PRO A 176 36.29 -13.60 -33.36
N ASP A 177 37.08 -12.54 -33.58
CA ASP A 177 37.32 -11.48 -32.60
C ASP A 177 35.99 -11.05 -31.97
N LEU A 178 35.89 -11.21 -30.65
CA LEU A 178 34.75 -10.66 -29.92
C LEU A 178 34.75 -9.15 -30.13
N PRO A 179 33.63 -8.55 -30.58
CA PRO A 179 33.58 -7.11 -30.80
C PRO A 179 33.97 -6.37 -29.52
N GLU A 180 34.94 -5.47 -29.63
CA GLU A 180 35.52 -4.74 -28.51
C GLU A 180 34.39 -4.13 -27.66
N LEU A 181 34.29 -4.56 -26.40
CA LEU A 181 33.24 -4.11 -25.49
C LEU A 181 33.25 -2.58 -25.46
N PRO A 182 32.10 -1.91 -25.73
CA PRO A 182 32.07 -0.46 -25.81
C PRO A 182 32.57 0.13 -24.51
N LYS A 183 33.60 0.99 -24.62
CA LYS A 183 34.23 1.64 -23.48
C LYS A 183 33.15 2.37 -22.67
N PRO A 184 33.14 2.26 -21.33
CA PRO A 184 32.12 2.89 -20.51
C PRO A 184 32.11 4.41 -20.81
N PRO A 185 30.91 5.03 -20.89
CA PRO A 185 30.81 6.47 -21.10
C PRO A 185 31.55 7.21 -19.99
N LYS A 186 32.07 8.40 -20.31
CA LYS A 186 32.76 9.24 -19.34
C LYS A 186 31.75 9.73 -18.29
N GLU A 187 32.19 9.88 -17.04
CA GLU A 187 31.29 10.24 -15.92
C GLU A 187 30.57 11.59 -16.10
N ASP A 188 31.08 12.48 -16.96
CA ASP A 188 30.48 13.77 -17.27
C ASP A 188 29.27 13.71 -18.23
N ASP A 189 28.99 12.57 -18.89
CA ASP A 189 27.92 12.40 -19.90
C ASP A 189 26.57 11.90 -19.28
N TYR A 190 26.26 12.28 -18.03
CA TYR A 190 24.98 11.91 -17.40
C TYR A 190 23.80 12.74 -17.92
N ASP A 191 23.12 12.23 -18.96
CA ASP A 191 21.84 12.76 -19.44
C ASP A 191 20.63 11.97 -18.87
N PRO A 192 19.96 12.45 -17.80
CA PRO A 192 18.78 11.77 -17.24
C PRO A 192 17.57 11.79 -18.20
N ARG A 193 17.48 12.76 -19.11
CA ARG A 193 16.43 12.81 -20.14
C ARG A 193 16.67 11.72 -21.19
N GLY A 194 17.92 11.55 -21.62
CA GLY A 194 18.37 10.45 -22.47
C GLY A 194 18.15 9.06 -21.87
N MET A 195 18.44 8.88 -20.58
CA MET A 195 18.18 7.63 -19.83
C MET A 195 16.68 7.31 -19.70
N THR A 196 15.85 8.33 -19.51
CA THR A 196 14.38 8.16 -19.49
C THR A 196 13.85 7.80 -20.88
N ALA A 197 14.37 8.45 -21.93
CA ALA A 197 14.01 8.18 -23.31
C ALA A 197 14.41 6.76 -23.76
N SER A 198 15.62 6.30 -23.41
CA SER A 198 16.08 4.94 -23.73
C SER A 198 15.24 3.87 -23.02
N THR A 199 14.85 4.12 -21.76
CA THR A 199 13.92 3.26 -21.01
C THR A 199 12.54 3.17 -21.67
N LYS A 200 11.97 4.31 -22.11
CA LYS A 200 10.72 4.31 -22.89
C LYS A 200 10.86 3.55 -24.22
N LEU A 201 11.99 3.67 -24.91
CA LEU A 201 12.23 2.99 -26.18
C LEU A 201 12.31 1.47 -26.00
N ALA A 202 13.00 1.01 -24.95
CA ALA A 202 13.04 -0.39 -24.56
C ALA A 202 11.63 -0.93 -24.24
N ALA A 203 10.81 -0.16 -23.52
CA ALA A 203 9.42 -0.53 -23.24
C ALA A 203 8.55 -0.59 -24.51
N ALA A 204 8.75 0.32 -25.48
CA ALA A 204 8.06 0.27 -26.78
C ALA A 204 8.47 -0.98 -27.58
N ARG A 205 9.76 -1.33 -27.60
CA ARG A 205 10.27 -2.57 -28.23
C ARG A 205 9.71 -3.83 -27.58
N GLN A 206 9.64 -3.88 -26.25
CA GLN A 206 9.00 -4.98 -25.52
C GLN A 206 7.51 -5.08 -25.83
N TYR A 207 6.81 -3.95 -26.01
CA TYR A 207 5.40 -3.94 -26.43
C TYR A 207 5.21 -4.60 -27.80
N ALA A 208 6.01 -4.21 -28.80
CA ALA A 208 5.96 -4.82 -30.14
C ALA A 208 6.28 -6.32 -30.11
N ALA A 209 7.25 -6.75 -29.30
CA ALA A 209 7.58 -8.16 -29.15
C ALA A 209 6.47 -8.98 -28.45
N ALA A 210 5.74 -8.37 -27.52
CA ALA A 210 4.66 -9.02 -26.78
C ALA A 210 3.30 -9.01 -27.51
N LYS A 211 3.09 -8.06 -28.44
CA LYS A 211 1.84 -7.87 -29.21
C LYS A 211 2.17 -7.50 -30.67
N PRO A 212 2.72 -8.44 -31.47
CA PRO A 212 3.11 -8.16 -32.85
C PRO A 212 1.94 -7.72 -33.75
N GLU A 213 0.70 -8.07 -33.39
CA GLU A 213 -0.52 -7.66 -34.08
C GLU A 213 -0.96 -6.20 -33.79
N ASP A 214 -0.53 -5.60 -32.67
CA ASP A 214 -0.92 -4.24 -32.27
C ASP A 214 0.08 -3.18 -32.76
N VAL A 215 0.19 -3.10 -34.09
CA VAL A 215 1.07 -2.14 -34.79
C VAL A 215 0.71 -0.69 -34.43
N TRP A 216 -0.57 -0.40 -34.20
CA TRP A 216 -1.07 0.92 -33.79
C TRP A 216 -0.63 1.30 -32.37
N GLY A 217 -0.74 0.38 -31.41
CA GLY A 217 -0.26 0.58 -30.04
C GLY A 217 1.26 0.74 -29.96
N TYR A 218 2.02 0.06 -30.83
CA TYR A 218 3.47 0.29 -30.95
C TYR A 218 3.78 1.68 -31.54
N HIS A 219 3.15 2.06 -32.66
CA HIS A 219 3.32 3.37 -33.28
C HIS A 219 3.01 4.51 -32.31
N ALA A 220 1.90 4.44 -31.57
CA ALA A 220 1.53 5.46 -30.59
C ALA A 220 2.57 5.64 -29.46
N ARG A 221 3.26 4.57 -29.05
CA ARG A 221 4.34 4.64 -28.05
C ARG A 221 5.62 5.26 -28.59
N LEU A 222 5.95 5.01 -29.86
CA LEU A 222 7.07 5.68 -30.51
C LEU A 222 6.78 7.16 -30.72
N ASP A 223 5.57 7.52 -31.14
CA ASP A 223 5.14 8.92 -31.33
C ASP A 223 5.19 9.73 -30.01
N ASP A 224 4.68 9.18 -28.90
CA ASP A 224 4.83 9.76 -27.56
C ASP A 224 6.31 9.98 -27.17
N LEU A 225 7.18 9.04 -27.53
CA LEU A 225 8.61 9.14 -27.25
C LEU A 225 9.24 10.27 -28.06
N VAL A 226 9.01 10.32 -29.37
CA VAL A 226 9.50 11.39 -30.24
C VAL A 226 9.01 12.77 -29.77
N LYS A 227 7.72 12.89 -29.48
CA LYS A 227 7.08 14.16 -29.07
C LYS A 227 7.63 14.72 -27.76
N ASN A 228 7.91 13.87 -26.77
CA ASN A 228 8.34 14.33 -25.45
C ASN A 228 9.88 14.38 -25.29
N PHE A 229 10.62 13.52 -26.00
CA PHE A 229 12.07 13.34 -25.84
C PHE A 229 12.88 13.76 -27.07
N ASP A 230 12.32 14.64 -27.91
CA ASP A 230 13.00 15.20 -29.10
C ASP A 230 14.41 15.72 -28.78
N GLY A 231 15.34 15.44 -29.70
CA GLY A 231 16.78 15.71 -29.55
C GLY A 231 17.58 14.66 -28.78
N THR A 232 16.95 13.64 -28.18
CA THR A 232 17.68 12.51 -27.55
C THR A 232 17.99 11.40 -28.58
N PRO A 233 19.09 10.63 -28.40
CA PRO A 233 19.41 9.50 -29.29
C PRO A 233 18.28 8.47 -29.42
N ALA A 234 17.54 8.23 -28.34
CA ALA A 234 16.40 7.31 -28.33
C ALA A 234 15.17 7.86 -29.09
N ALA A 235 14.96 9.18 -29.12
CA ALA A 235 13.94 9.79 -29.97
C ALA A 235 14.32 9.73 -31.45
N GLU A 236 15.59 9.94 -31.80
CA GLU A 236 16.06 9.75 -33.18
C GLU A 236 15.96 8.28 -33.64
N GLU A 237 16.19 7.32 -32.75
CA GLU A 237 15.94 5.91 -33.05
C GLU A 237 14.44 5.61 -33.19
N ALA A 238 13.57 6.21 -32.36
CA ALA A 238 12.12 6.10 -32.49
C ALA A 238 11.58 6.72 -33.80
N LYS A 239 12.13 7.86 -34.26
CA LYS A 239 11.79 8.46 -35.58
C LYS A 239 12.09 7.50 -36.73
N LYS A 240 13.23 6.80 -36.70
CA LYS A 240 13.59 5.80 -37.70
C LYS A 240 12.61 4.62 -37.68
N LEU A 241 12.33 4.07 -36.49
CA LEU A 241 11.37 2.99 -36.32
C LEU A 241 9.96 3.36 -36.80
N LEU A 242 9.50 4.60 -36.57
CA LEU A 242 8.23 5.11 -37.12
C LEU A 242 8.19 5.12 -38.64
N ALA A 243 9.31 5.44 -39.31
CA ALA A 243 9.39 5.42 -40.77
C ALA A 243 9.35 3.98 -41.36
N ASP A 244 9.89 3.00 -40.63
CA ASP A 244 9.88 1.59 -41.03
C ASP A 244 8.55 0.88 -40.74
N VAL A 245 7.75 1.37 -39.78
CA VAL A 245 6.47 0.79 -39.38
C VAL A 245 5.40 1.02 -40.44
N LYS A 246 5.16 -0.01 -41.27
CA LYS A 246 4.03 -0.04 -42.21
C LYS A 246 2.72 -0.25 -41.45
N LEU A 247 2.03 0.84 -41.15
CA LEU A 247 0.68 0.80 -40.61
C LEU A 247 -0.27 0.10 -41.60
N PRO A 248 -1.05 -0.92 -41.16
CA PRO A 248 -2.18 -1.40 -41.97
C PRO A 248 -3.21 -0.27 -42.12
N PRO A 249 -4.11 -0.31 -43.13
CA PRO A 249 -5.19 0.66 -43.23
C PRO A 249 -5.91 0.75 -41.89
N GLY A 250 -6.04 1.96 -41.35
CA GLY A 250 -6.47 2.16 -39.98
C GLY A 250 -7.84 1.53 -39.72
N PRO A 251 -8.09 1.03 -38.50
CA PRO A 251 -9.42 0.59 -38.13
C PRO A 251 -10.40 1.72 -38.48
N PRO A 252 -11.54 1.41 -39.14
CA PRO A 252 -12.49 2.45 -39.51
C PRO A 252 -12.82 3.27 -38.27
N PRO A 253 -12.81 4.62 -38.35
CA PRO A 253 -12.84 5.48 -37.19
C PRO A 253 -13.98 5.05 -36.28
N SER A 254 -13.62 4.53 -35.10
CA SER A 254 -14.54 3.82 -34.22
C SER A 254 -15.78 4.67 -34.04
N ALA A 255 -16.92 4.17 -34.54
CA ALA A 255 -18.10 4.99 -34.77
C ALA A 255 -18.41 5.78 -33.50
N ALA A 256 -18.37 7.11 -33.60
CA ALA A 256 -18.41 8.00 -32.44
C ALA A 256 -19.54 7.54 -31.51
N PRO A 257 -19.24 7.27 -30.22
CA PRO A 257 -20.13 6.52 -29.35
C PRO A 257 -21.52 7.12 -29.41
N VAL A 258 -22.48 6.34 -29.93
CA VAL A 258 -23.84 6.80 -30.21
C VAL A 258 -24.37 7.38 -28.90
N GLN A 259 -24.52 8.72 -28.88
CA GLN A 259 -25.01 9.39 -27.69
C GLN A 259 -26.37 8.78 -27.36
N PRO A 260 -26.58 8.24 -26.14
CA PRO A 260 -27.87 7.72 -25.75
C PRO A 260 -28.93 8.81 -26.00
N PRO A 261 -30.05 8.50 -26.66
CA PRO A 261 -31.07 9.50 -26.95
C PRO A 261 -31.48 10.18 -25.65
N ALA A 262 -31.46 11.51 -25.65
CA ALA A 262 -31.69 12.31 -24.45
C ALA A 262 -33.01 11.89 -23.79
N ALA A 263 -32.95 11.49 -22.52
CA ALA A 263 -34.13 11.05 -21.78
C ALA A 263 -35.15 12.21 -21.72
N PRO A 264 -36.42 11.97 -22.08
CA PRO A 264 -37.44 13.02 -22.06
C PRO A 264 -37.66 13.52 -20.63
N ALA A 265 -37.71 14.84 -20.46
CA ALA A 265 -37.92 15.47 -19.16
C ALA A 265 -39.31 15.10 -18.60
N ALA A 266 -39.33 14.43 -17.45
CA ALA A 266 -40.57 14.06 -16.76
C ALA A 266 -41.11 15.25 -15.96
N ASP A 267 -42.16 15.88 -16.49
CA ASP A 267 -42.80 17.07 -15.92
C ASP A 267 -43.76 16.69 -14.76
N HIS A 268 -43.22 16.61 -13.53
CA HIS A 268 -43.99 16.21 -12.35
C HIS A 268 -44.82 17.36 -11.75
N LYS A 269 -45.99 17.59 -12.35
CA LYS A 269 -47.02 18.51 -11.85
C LYS A 269 -47.63 18.03 -10.52
N LYS A 270 -47.17 18.62 -9.41
CA LYS A 270 -47.65 18.34 -8.04
C LYS A 270 -49.10 18.82 -7.83
N PRO A 271 -50.05 17.95 -7.44
CA PRO A 271 -51.41 18.37 -7.10
C PRO A 271 -51.45 19.14 -5.77
N ALA A 272 -52.31 20.16 -5.69
CA ALA A 272 -52.52 20.95 -4.49
C ALA A 272 -53.40 20.21 -3.47
N ALA A 273 -52.98 20.17 -2.20
CA ALA A 273 -53.77 19.67 -1.10
C ALA A 273 -54.65 20.79 -0.49
N PRO A 274 -55.86 20.47 0.03
CA PRO A 274 -56.74 21.46 0.64
C PRO A 274 -56.18 22.01 1.97
N ALA A 275 -56.59 23.24 2.31
CA ALA A 275 -56.09 23.96 3.48
C ALA A 275 -56.54 23.33 4.82
N PRO A 276 -55.65 23.24 5.83
CA PRO A 276 -56.02 22.78 7.16
C PRO A 276 -56.68 23.88 8.01
N THR A 277 -57.74 23.50 8.72
CA THR A 277 -58.42 24.30 9.75
C THR A 277 -57.45 24.75 10.85
N ALA A 278 -57.60 25.99 11.32
CA ALA A 278 -56.77 26.56 12.39
C ALA A 278 -57.00 25.86 13.74
N ALA A 279 -56.13 24.91 14.08
CA ALA A 279 -55.96 24.38 15.42
C ALA A 279 -54.84 25.13 16.16
N ALA A 280 -54.96 25.26 17.49
CA ALA A 280 -54.06 26.05 18.32
C ALA A 280 -52.59 25.65 18.14
N GLN A 281 -51.70 26.64 18.00
CA GLN A 281 -50.26 26.42 17.86
C GLN A 281 -49.70 25.70 19.10
N PRO A 282 -49.16 24.47 18.98
CA PRO A 282 -48.38 23.89 20.05
C PRO A 282 -47.07 24.67 20.23
N ALA A 283 -46.55 24.71 21.45
CA ALA A 283 -45.30 25.39 21.77
C ALA A 283 -44.16 24.94 20.85
N ALA A 284 -43.35 25.89 20.39
CA ALA A 284 -42.32 25.65 19.39
C ALA A 284 -41.42 24.45 19.77
N PRO A 285 -41.26 23.45 18.88
CA PRO A 285 -40.44 22.29 19.18
C PRO A 285 -39.00 22.74 19.41
N LYS A 286 -38.43 22.31 20.55
CA LYS A 286 -37.02 22.51 20.87
C LYS A 286 -36.18 22.05 19.67
N PRO A 287 -35.26 22.88 19.14
CA PRO A 287 -34.56 22.56 17.89
C PRO A 287 -33.86 21.21 17.99
N GLU A 288 -34.22 20.31 17.07
CA GLU A 288 -33.57 19.00 16.94
C GLU A 288 -32.07 19.23 16.69
N PRO A 289 -31.17 18.58 17.44
CA PRO A 289 -29.73 18.77 17.25
C PRO A 289 -29.39 18.41 15.81
N ALA A 290 -28.80 19.38 15.09
CA ALA A 290 -28.53 19.25 13.67
C ALA A 290 -27.77 17.94 13.39
N LYS A 291 -28.33 17.10 12.51
CA LYS A 291 -27.69 15.84 12.09
C LYS A 291 -26.26 16.18 11.64
N PRO A 292 -25.23 15.50 12.16
CA PRO A 292 -23.85 15.76 11.78
C PRO A 292 -23.75 15.75 10.26
N GLN A 293 -23.32 16.87 9.67
CA GLN A 293 -23.06 16.89 8.24
C GLN A 293 -21.98 15.84 7.95
N PRO A 294 -22.14 15.02 6.90
CA PRO A 294 -21.12 14.06 6.53
C PRO A 294 -19.82 14.83 6.29
N ALA A 295 -18.74 14.38 6.94
CA ALA A 295 -17.44 15.02 6.80
C ALA A 295 -17.08 15.11 5.31
N LYS A 296 -16.58 16.28 4.87
CA LYS A 296 -16.13 16.44 3.49
C LYS A 296 -15.13 15.33 3.17
N PRO A 297 -15.20 14.69 1.98
CA PRO A 297 -14.20 13.71 1.58
C PRO A 297 -12.83 14.39 1.61
N VAL A 298 -11.91 13.83 2.39
CA VAL A 298 -10.53 14.31 2.46
C VAL A 298 -9.91 14.07 1.09
N GLN A 299 -9.46 15.14 0.43
CA GLN A 299 -8.87 15.06 -0.89
C GLN A 299 -7.50 14.38 -0.79
N GLU A 300 -7.32 13.28 -1.53
CA GLU A 300 -6.07 12.51 -1.53
C GLU A 300 -5.17 12.97 -2.67
N ASN A 301 -3.92 13.34 -2.36
CA ASN A 301 -2.92 13.59 -3.38
C ASN A 301 -2.28 12.23 -3.77
N ILE A 302 -2.67 11.70 -4.93
CA ILE A 302 -2.20 10.39 -5.40
C ILE A 302 -0.81 10.56 -6.03
N LEU A 303 0.20 10.01 -5.36
CA LEU A 303 1.60 10.04 -5.81
C LEU A 303 1.90 8.91 -6.80
N MET A 304 1.25 7.76 -6.62
CA MET A 304 1.41 6.59 -7.48
C MET A 304 0.15 5.70 -7.40
N GLU A 305 -0.28 5.15 -8.53
CA GLU A 305 -1.45 4.28 -8.63
C GLU A 305 -1.13 3.01 -9.44
N PHE A 306 -1.62 1.88 -8.94
CA PHE A 306 -1.58 0.58 -9.58
C PHE A 306 -3.02 0.14 -9.89
N ASP A 307 -3.54 0.51 -11.06
CA ASP A 307 -4.89 0.10 -11.50
C ASP A 307 -4.85 -1.26 -12.22
N PHE A 308 -5.28 -2.30 -11.52
CA PHE A 308 -5.26 -3.67 -12.04
C PHE A 308 -6.32 -3.95 -13.11
N THR A 309 -7.27 -3.03 -13.34
CA THR A 309 -8.23 -3.16 -14.45
C THR A 309 -7.57 -3.07 -15.83
N GLN A 310 -6.31 -2.60 -15.89
CA GLN A 310 -5.46 -2.59 -17.08
C GLN A 310 -4.96 -3.99 -17.52
N GLY A 311 -5.26 -5.06 -16.78
CA GLY A 311 -4.96 -6.43 -17.20
C GLY A 311 -3.52 -6.91 -16.95
N SER A 312 -2.78 -6.28 -16.02
CA SER A 312 -1.41 -6.68 -15.68
C SER A 312 -1.11 -6.50 -14.19
N SER A 313 -0.03 -7.13 -13.70
CA SER A 313 0.36 -7.03 -12.29
C SER A 313 1.05 -5.72 -11.91
N LEU A 314 1.41 -4.87 -12.89
CA LEU A 314 2.10 -3.58 -12.66
C LEU A 314 3.32 -3.69 -11.72
N GLY A 315 4.09 -4.78 -11.86
CA GLY A 315 5.28 -5.07 -11.05
C GLY A 315 5.02 -5.84 -9.76
N TRP A 316 3.77 -5.97 -9.32
CA TRP A 316 3.41 -6.80 -8.17
C TRP A 316 3.63 -8.29 -8.47
N LYS A 317 4.01 -9.04 -7.44
CA LYS A 317 4.19 -10.51 -7.48
C LYS A 317 3.47 -11.17 -6.31
N ALA A 318 2.87 -12.33 -6.56
CA ALA A 318 2.33 -13.18 -5.50
C ALA A 318 3.48 -13.86 -4.73
N GLU A 319 3.38 -13.90 -3.40
CA GLU A 319 4.34 -14.57 -2.52
C GLU A 319 3.62 -15.39 -1.44
N LYS A 320 4.28 -16.48 -1.01
CA LYS A 320 3.96 -17.24 0.20
C LYS A 320 2.47 -17.57 0.41
N GLY A 321 1.87 -18.32 -0.51
CA GLY A 321 0.49 -18.75 -0.36
C GLY A 321 -0.56 -17.71 -0.73
N LEU A 322 -0.24 -16.79 -1.64
CA LEU A 322 -1.21 -16.35 -2.63
C LEU A 322 -1.09 -17.22 -3.89
N GLU A 323 -2.21 -17.49 -4.54
CA GLU A 323 -2.23 -18.06 -5.90
C GLU A 323 -1.73 -17.04 -6.94
N SER A 324 -1.39 -17.54 -8.13
CA SER A 324 -1.06 -16.67 -9.26
C SER A 324 -2.23 -15.72 -9.59
N PHE A 325 -1.90 -14.50 -9.97
CA PHE A 325 -2.90 -13.48 -10.28
C PHE A 325 -3.63 -13.80 -11.59
N ALA A 326 -4.95 -13.81 -11.54
CA ALA A 326 -5.81 -13.65 -12.71
C ALA A 326 -6.17 -12.16 -12.85
N PHE A 327 -6.33 -11.68 -14.08
CA PHE A 327 -6.73 -10.29 -14.35
C PHE A 327 -8.00 -10.25 -15.19
N GLY A 328 -8.87 -9.30 -14.90
CA GLY A 328 -10.10 -9.06 -15.65
C GLY A 328 -10.60 -7.62 -15.50
N LYS A 329 -11.78 -7.35 -16.06
CA LYS A 329 -12.41 -6.01 -16.08
C LYS A 329 -12.56 -5.34 -14.70
N ASP A 330 -12.63 -6.14 -13.65
CA ASP A 330 -12.86 -5.70 -12.27
C ASP A 330 -11.57 -5.54 -11.46
N GLY A 331 -10.43 -6.02 -11.98
CA GLY A 331 -9.10 -5.90 -11.37
C GLY A 331 -8.30 -7.21 -11.35
N LEU A 332 -7.42 -7.32 -10.36
CA LEU A 332 -6.65 -8.52 -9.99
C LEU A 332 -7.53 -9.45 -9.14
N ALA A 333 -7.50 -10.75 -9.42
CA ALA A 333 -8.13 -11.80 -8.61
C ALA A 333 -7.11 -12.87 -8.20
N THR A 334 -7.20 -13.38 -6.98
CA THR A 334 -6.37 -14.48 -6.45
C THR A 334 -7.02 -15.12 -5.21
N SER A 335 -6.49 -16.24 -4.74
CA SER A 335 -6.92 -16.90 -3.51
C SER A 335 -5.78 -17.02 -2.49
N VAL A 336 -6.16 -16.98 -1.21
CA VAL A 336 -5.26 -17.21 -0.06
C VAL A 336 -5.16 -18.72 0.22
N THR A 337 -3.96 -19.28 0.14
CA THR A 337 -3.69 -20.71 0.37
C THR A 337 -2.83 -21.00 1.60
N ALA A 338 -2.21 -19.98 2.22
CA ALA A 338 -1.50 -20.09 3.49
C ALA A 338 -1.77 -18.89 4.41
N SER A 339 -1.41 -18.99 5.69
CA SER A 339 -1.71 -17.98 6.70
C SER A 339 -0.84 -16.71 6.66
N ASP A 340 0.27 -16.67 5.92
CA ASP A 340 1.10 -15.46 5.67
C ASP A 340 1.06 -14.95 4.22
N ALA A 341 -0.01 -15.31 3.50
CA ALA A 341 -0.32 -14.91 2.13
C ALA A 341 -0.10 -13.42 1.87
N SER A 342 0.70 -13.11 0.84
CA SER A 342 1.10 -11.74 0.56
C SER A 342 1.51 -11.50 -0.88
N MET A 343 1.50 -10.24 -1.28
CA MET A 343 2.03 -9.78 -2.55
C MET A 343 3.08 -8.69 -2.31
N ILE A 344 4.12 -8.66 -3.14
CA ILE A 344 5.25 -7.75 -3.01
C ILE A 344 5.39 -6.88 -4.27
N LEU A 345 5.80 -5.63 -4.05
CA LEU A 345 6.27 -4.69 -5.05
C LEU A 345 7.65 -4.19 -4.63
N GLY A 346 8.64 -4.29 -5.52
CA GLY A 346 10.02 -3.87 -5.25
C GLY A 346 10.50 -2.76 -6.18
N ASN A 347 11.79 -2.43 -6.08
CA ASN A 347 12.50 -1.46 -6.92
C ASN A 347 11.88 -0.05 -6.94
N MET A 348 11.31 0.37 -5.80
CA MET A 348 10.79 1.72 -5.64
C MET A 348 11.88 2.71 -5.18
N ASN A 349 11.64 3.99 -5.45
CA ASN A 349 12.51 5.10 -5.04
C ASN A 349 11.63 6.34 -4.76
N LEU A 350 10.79 6.25 -3.72
CA LEU A 350 9.87 7.31 -3.31
C LEU A 350 10.24 7.81 -1.91
N ASN A 351 10.34 9.12 -1.73
CA ASN A 351 10.62 9.71 -0.42
C ASN A 351 9.48 9.39 0.56
N THR A 352 9.80 8.75 1.69
CA THR A 352 8.80 8.34 2.70
C THR A 352 8.10 9.53 3.36
N ALA A 353 8.69 10.73 3.33
CA ALA A 353 8.05 11.95 3.80
C ALA A 353 6.83 12.35 2.94
N LEU A 354 6.82 11.99 1.66
CA LEU A 354 5.69 12.24 0.76
C LEU A 354 4.60 11.16 0.89
N VAL A 355 5.00 9.90 0.99
CA VAL A 355 4.07 8.76 1.07
C VAL A 355 3.54 8.57 2.49
N THR A 356 2.55 9.37 2.90
CA THR A 356 2.03 9.30 4.27
C THR A 356 1.07 8.13 4.51
N HIS A 357 0.41 7.63 3.45
CA HIS A 357 -0.53 6.50 3.54
C HIS A 357 -0.47 5.58 2.30
N VAL A 358 -0.91 4.33 2.48
CA VAL A 358 -1.32 3.42 1.40
C VAL A 358 -2.83 3.31 1.42
N SER A 359 -3.46 3.54 0.27
CA SER A 359 -4.89 3.33 0.05
C SER A 359 -5.07 2.13 -0.88
N PHE A 360 -6.06 1.28 -0.67
CA PHE A 360 -6.37 0.19 -1.59
C PHE A 360 -7.86 -0.15 -1.62
N ARG A 361 -8.33 -0.60 -2.79
CA ARG A 361 -9.72 -1.04 -2.99
C ARG A 361 -9.78 -2.54 -3.24
N ILE A 362 -10.33 -3.25 -2.26
CA ILE A 362 -10.37 -4.72 -2.21
C ILE A 362 -11.81 -5.20 -1.97
N LYS A 363 -12.07 -6.43 -2.38
CA LYS A 363 -13.29 -7.22 -2.11
C LYS A 363 -12.84 -8.60 -1.66
N SER A 364 -13.43 -9.13 -0.60
CA SER A 364 -13.10 -10.46 -0.05
C SER A 364 -14.36 -11.22 0.35
N ASP A 365 -14.38 -12.55 0.16
CA ASP A 365 -15.43 -13.44 0.67
C ASP A 365 -15.21 -13.89 2.12
N LYS A 366 -14.03 -13.61 2.71
CA LYS A 366 -13.72 -13.84 4.12
C LYS A 366 -13.16 -12.60 4.81
N ALA A 367 -13.52 -12.44 6.09
CA ALA A 367 -12.99 -11.38 6.93
C ALA A 367 -11.61 -11.76 7.47
N GLY A 368 -10.76 -10.76 7.70
CA GLY A 368 -9.46 -10.98 8.30
C GLY A 368 -8.70 -9.68 8.50
N GLU A 369 -7.40 -9.78 8.73
CA GLU A 369 -6.53 -8.63 8.93
C GLU A 369 -5.68 -8.40 7.68
N THR A 370 -5.80 -7.22 7.05
CA THR A 370 -4.88 -6.78 6.02
C THR A 370 -3.69 -6.10 6.67
N ARG A 371 -2.45 -6.47 6.31
CA ARG A 371 -1.23 -5.81 6.81
C ARG A 371 -0.41 -5.20 5.69
N VAL A 372 0.20 -4.05 5.95
CA VAL A 372 1.12 -3.36 5.03
C VAL A 372 2.52 -3.35 5.63
N GLY A 373 3.45 -4.11 5.04
CA GLY A 373 4.87 -4.05 5.34
C GLY A 373 5.63 -3.22 4.30
N TYR A 374 6.79 -2.69 4.68
CA TYR A 374 7.66 -1.90 3.81
C TYR A 374 9.14 -2.24 4.02
N THR A 375 10.00 -1.83 3.09
CA THR A 375 11.43 -1.62 3.33
C THR A 375 11.83 -0.21 2.88
N THR A 376 12.86 0.35 3.49
CA THR A 376 13.38 1.69 3.19
C THR A 376 14.89 1.65 2.95
N SER A 377 15.49 2.73 2.47
CA SER A 377 16.95 2.89 2.40
C SER A 377 17.62 2.81 3.78
N LYS A 378 16.87 3.01 4.88
CA LYS A 378 17.32 2.88 6.27
C LYS A 378 17.07 1.49 6.87
N GLY A 379 16.17 0.68 6.28
CA GLY A 379 15.78 -0.64 6.79
C GLY A 379 15.49 -1.65 5.68
N ALA A 380 16.41 -2.61 5.49
CA ALA A 380 16.36 -3.61 4.41
C ALA A 380 15.48 -4.84 4.71
N LYS A 381 14.81 -4.90 5.86
CA LYS A 381 13.94 -6.03 6.26
C LYS A 381 12.50 -5.54 6.40
N PHE A 382 11.54 -6.38 6.03
CA PHE A 382 10.13 -6.13 6.29
C PHE A 382 9.84 -6.20 7.79
N GLU A 383 9.62 -5.05 8.41
CA GLU A 383 9.23 -4.94 9.82
C GLU A 383 7.77 -5.40 10.01
N MET A 384 7.57 -6.72 10.15
CA MET A 384 6.22 -7.30 10.29
C MET A 384 5.57 -7.14 11.67
N ASN A 385 6.37 -6.94 12.73
CA ASN A 385 5.87 -6.83 14.10
C ASN A 385 5.17 -5.48 14.34
N ASP A 386 5.70 -4.42 13.71
CA ASP A 386 5.18 -3.06 13.78
C ASP A 386 4.41 -2.67 12.50
N ALA A 387 4.11 -3.65 11.62
CA ALA A 387 3.39 -3.43 10.37
C ALA A 387 1.94 -2.99 10.65
N PRO A 388 1.51 -1.81 10.17
CA PRO A 388 0.15 -1.32 10.38
C PRO A 388 -0.86 -2.25 9.70
N SER A 389 -2.03 -2.40 10.34
CA SER A 389 -3.07 -3.31 9.90
C SER A 389 -4.46 -2.69 9.93
N VAL A 390 -5.35 -3.24 9.11
CA VAL A 390 -6.77 -2.88 9.03
C VAL A 390 -7.61 -4.14 8.91
N LYS A 391 -8.82 -4.12 9.47
CA LYS A 391 -9.73 -5.27 9.40
C LYS A 391 -10.50 -5.27 8.07
N CYS A 392 -10.14 -6.19 7.18
CA CYS A 392 -10.92 -6.42 5.96
C CYS A 392 -12.22 -7.18 6.29
N LEU A 393 -13.30 -6.80 5.62
CA LEU A 393 -14.59 -7.46 5.75
C LEU A 393 -14.75 -8.54 4.68
N GLY A 394 -15.40 -9.63 5.06
CA GLY A 394 -15.72 -10.78 4.20
C GLY A 394 -17.16 -10.74 3.69
N ASP A 395 -17.62 -9.57 3.26
CA ASP A 395 -19.00 -9.36 2.80
C ASP A 395 -19.14 -9.35 1.28
N ASN A 396 -18.05 -9.68 0.56
CA ASN A 396 -17.95 -9.67 -0.88
C ASN A 396 -18.39 -8.31 -1.50
N GLN A 397 -18.18 -7.20 -0.76
CA GLN A 397 -18.39 -5.84 -1.25
C GLN A 397 -17.06 -5.14 -1.52
N TRP A 398 -17.03 -4.26 -2.52
CA TRP A 398 -15.89 -3.39 -2.77
C TRP A 398 -15.75 -2.37 -1.64
N ARG A 399 -14.60 -2.38 -0.97
CA ARG A 399 -14.29 -1.47 0.14
C ARG A 399 -12.93 -0.83 -0.07
N GLU A 400 -12.85 0.44 0.32
CA GLU A 400 -11.63 1.23 0.30
C GLU A 400 -11.07 1.29 1.72
N TYR A 401 -9.79 0.98 1.85
CA TYR A 401 -9.06 0.96 3.10
C TYR A 401 -7.86 1.88 3.01
N LEU A 402 -7.59 2.62 4.08
CA LEU A 402 -6.49 3.56 4.18
C LEU A 402 -5.61 3.18 5.38
N VAL A 403 -4.32 3.00 5.13
CA VAL A 403 -3.32 2.57 6.12
C VAL A 403 -2.26 3.65 6.23
N LYS A 404 -2.12 4.24 7.42
CA LYS A 404 -1.10 5.27 7.68
C LYS A 404 0.29 4.65 7.81
N LEU A 405 1.26 5.21 7.08
CA LEU A 405 2.66 4.84 7.17
C LEU A 405 3.51 5.91 7.88
N SER A 406 3.12 7.19 7.80
CA SER A 406 3.90 8.27 8.44
C SER A 406 3.89 8.17 9.97
N GLY A 407 5.06 8.39 10.58
CA GLY A 407 5.27 8.27 12.02
C GLY A 407 5.53 6.84 12.52
N LEU A 408 5.55 5.84 11.63
CA LEU A 408 6.00 4.49 11.99
C LEU A 408 7.52 4.44 12.19
N LYS A 409 7.95 3.54 13.07
CA LYS A 409 9.36 3.29 13.33
C LYS A 409 10.07 2.81 12.07
N ASN A 410 11.28 3.34 11.81
CA ASN A 410 12.10 3.05 10.64
C ASN A 410 11.47 3.45 9.28
N TYR A 411 10.33 4.17 9.26
CA TYR A 411 9.70 4.68 8.04
C TYR A 411 10.32 6.03 7.61
N GLU A 412 11.60 6.00 7.28
CA GLU A 412 12.40 7.17 6.87
C GLU A 412 13.28 6.88 5.65
N GLY A 413 13.59 7.92 4.87
CA GLY A 413 14.43 7.86 3.69
C GLY A 413 13.65 7.55 2.40
N GLN A 414 14.15 6.61 1.61
CA GLN A 414 13.54 6.21 0.33
C GLN A 414 12.83 4.87 0.50
N LEU A 415 11.54 4.81 0.18
CA LEU A 415 10.73 3.60 0.16
C LEU A 415 11.21 2.69 -0.99
N ARG A 416 11.68 1.48 -0.64
CA ARG A 416 12.30 0.53 -1.58
C ARG A 416 11.35 -0.59 -2.02
N SER A 417 10.51 -1.07 -1.12
CA SER A 417 9.50 -2.09 -1.43
C SER A 417 8.28 -1.97 -0.52
N LEU A 418 7.15 -2.50 -1.00
CA LEU A 418 5.93 -2.71 -0.23
C LEU A 418 5.54 -4.19 -0.27
N ARG A 419 4.99 -4.68 0.83
CA ARG A 419 4.36 -6.00 0.94
C ARG A 419 2.95 -5.81 1.48
N LEU A 420 1.96 -6.28 0.76
CA LEU A 420 0.57 -6.29 1.19
C LEU A 420 0.19 -7.73 1.52
N ALA A 421 -0.23 -7.99 2.75
CA ALA A 421 -0.84 -9.27 3.14
C ALA A 421 -2.36 -9.06 3.17
N PRO A 422 -3.10 -9.36 2.08
CA PRO A 422 -4.48 -8.88 1.88
C PRO A 422 -5.46 -9.44 2.91
N ILE A 423 -5.39 -10.73 3.22
CA ILE A 423 -6.14 -11.38 4.32
C ILE A 423 -5.16 -12.31 5.05
N ASN A 424 -4.65 -11.86 6.20
CA ASN A 424 -3.61 -12.54 6.97
C ASN A 424 -4.21 -13.40 8.11
N GLY A 425 -3.50 -14.46 8.50
CA GLY A 425 -3.88 -15.39 9.57
C GLY A 425 -4.71 -16.59 9.10
N GLU A 426 -4.85 -17.61 9.96
CA GLU A 426 -5.48 -18.90 9.62
C GLU A 426 -6.94 -18.76 9.14
N GLY A 427 -7.71 -17.83 9.71
CA GLY A 427 -9.08 -17.54 9.28
C GLY A 427 -9.19 -17.01 7.83
N GLY A 428 -8.09 -16.51 7.27
CA GLY A 428 -7.98 -16.09 5.88
C GLY A 428 -7.76 -17.22 4.88
N VAL A 429 -7.38 -18.43 5.31
CA VAL A 429 -7.08 -19.53 4.39
C VAL A 429 -8.32 -19.93 3.59
N GLY A 430 -8.18 -19.99 2.27
CA GLY A 430 -9.26 -20.18 1.31
C GLY A 430 -10.12 -18.93 1.07
N ALA A 431 -9.68 -17.73 1.44
CA ALA A 431 -10.33 -16.48 1.03
C ALA A 431 -10.08 -16.22 -0.46
N LYS A 432 -11.12 -15.81 -1.18
CA LYS A 432 -11.04 -15.29 -2.55
C LYS A 432 -11.04 -13.78 -2.47
N ILE A 433 -10.05 -13.15 -3.09
CA ILE A 433 -9.88 -11.70 -3.10
C ILE A 433 -9.87 -11.16 -4.51
N GLU A 434 -10.52 -10.02 -4.68
CA GLU A 434 -10.39 -9.17 -5.85
C GLU A 434 -9.88 -7.80 -5.41
N MET A 435 -8.97 -7.20 -6.19
CA MET A 435 -8.35 -5.92 -5.90
C MET A 435 -8.38 -5.05 -7.15
N ARG A 436 -9.00 -3.88 -7.05
CA ARG A 436 -9.13 -2.96 -8.19
C ARG A 436 -7.89 -2.11 -8.35
N TRP A 437 -7.43 -1.50 -7.25
CA TRP A 437 -6.25 -0.65 -7.24
C TRP A 437 -5.54 -0.62 -5.89
N ILE A 438 -4.25 -0.28 -5.93
CA ILE A 438 -3.44 0.18 -4.79
C ILE A 438 -2.92 1.58 -5.13
N ARG A 439 -2.90 2.49 -4.15
CA ARG A 439 -2.42 3.87 -4.29
C ARG A 439 -1.47 4.22 -3.16
N LEU A 440 -0.43 4.97 -3.50
CA LEU A 440 0.45 5.65 -2.55
C LEU A 440 0.01 7.11 -2.53
N VAL A 441 -0.39 7.60 -1.36
CA VAL A 441 -1.02 8.93 -1.26
C VAL A 441 -0.34 9.78 -0.20
N SER A 442 -0.29 11.08 -0.48
CA SER A 442 -0.03 12.10 0.53
C SER A 442 -1.35 12.63 1.07
N ARG A 443 -1.42 12.69 2.39
CA ARG A 443 -2.38 13.43 3.20
C ARG A 443 -1.59 14.17 4.28
N GLU A 444 -1.91 15.45 4.44
CA GLU A 444 -1.50 16.32 5.55
C GLU A 444 -2.31 16.02 6.83
#